data_AF-A0A7J8PNK4-F1
#
_entry.id   AF-A0A7J8PNK4-F1
#
_cell.length_a   1.000
_cell.length_b   1.000
_cell.length_c   1.000
_cell.angle_alpha   90.00
_cell.angle_beta   90.00
_cell.angle_gamma   90.00
#
_symmetry.space_group_name_H-M   'P 1'
#
loop_
_entity.id
_entity.type
_entity.pdbx_description
1 polymer ?
#
loop_
_entity_poly.entity_id
_entity_poly.type
_entity_poly.pdbx_seq_one_letter_code
_entity_poly.pdbx_strand_id
1 'polypeptide(L)'
;MEPQNLRGLPRLLLEASASHLEFIQMQSCPEFEALPNWFQNLTSLQRLKIIDCPKLSCLPDGVQRLASLSHLKIQLCPTLSYKCQLET
;
A
#
# COMPACT_ATOMS: atom_id res chain seq x y z
N MET A 1 -16.30 -0.64 -14.91
CA MET A 1 -14.90 -0.25 -14.63
C MET A 1 -14.43 -1.14 -13.50
N GLU A 2 -13.42 -1.98 -13.74
CA GLU A 2 -12.88 -2.87 -12.71
C GLU A 2 -12.30 -2.03 -11.56
N PRO A 3 -12.56 -2.39 -10.29
CA PRO A 3 -11.96 -1.66 -9.19
C PRO A 3 -10.44 -1.86 -9.25
N GLN A 4 -9.68 -0.77 -9.16
CA GLN A 4 -8.22 -0.80 -9.03
C GLN A 4 -7.83 -1.32 -7.63
N ASN A 5 -8.24 -2.55 -7.32
CA ASN A 5 -8.14 -3.11 -5.99
C ASN A 5 -7.11 -4.24 -5.97
N LEU A 6 -6.02 -4.00 -5.26
CA LEU A 6 -4.94 -4.96 -5.03
C LEU A 6 -5.36 -6.13 -4.12
N ARG A 7 -6.59 -6.09 -3.56
CA ARG A 7 -7.18 -7.17 -2.75
C ARG A 7 -7.32 -8.50 -3.48
N GLY A 8 -7.29 -8.51 -4.82
CA GLY A 8 -7.44 -9.73 -5.63
C GLY A 8 -6.13 -10.44 -6.01
N LEU A 9 -4.95 -9.94 -5.62
CA LEU A 9 -3.71 -10.58 -6.04
C LEU A 9 -3.53 -11.96 -5.39
N PRO A 10 -3.26 -13.02 -6.18
CA PRO A 10 -3.13 -14.37 -5.66
C PRO A 10 -1.91 -14.50 -4.74
N ARG A 11 -2.06 -15.24 -3.64
CA ARG A 11 -1.03 -15.40 -2.60
C ARG A 11 0.31 -15.89 -3.16
N LEU A 12 0.28 -16.77 -4.16
CA LEU A 12 1.47 -17.30 -4.82
C LEU A 12 2.29 -16.23 -5.55
N LEU A 13 1.63 -15.24 -6.18
CA LEU A 13 2.33 -14.13 -6.82
C LEU A 13 3.05 -13.29 -5.76
N LEU A 14 2.42 -13.12 -4.61
CA LEU A 14 2.97 -12.37 -3.49
C LEU A 14 4.14 -13.11 -2.83
N GLU A 15 4.05 -14.43 -2.65
CA GLU A 15 5.14 -15.23 -2.10
C GLU A 15 6.38 -15.20 -3.02
N ALA A 16 6.19 -15.30 -4.34
CA ALA A 16 7.29 -15.25 -5.29
C ALA A 16 7.92 -13.85 -5.45
N SER A 17 7.13 -12.79 -5.34
CA SER A 17 7.60 -11.41 -5.56
C SER A 17 7.99 -10.67 -4.27
N ALA A 18 7.56 -11.14 -3.10
CA ALA A 18 7.84 -10.49 -1.81
C ALA A 18 9.31 -10.16 -1.55
N SER A 19 10.22 -11.04 -1.99
CA SER A 19 11.67 -10.89 -1.81
C SER A 19 12.40 -10.18 -2.96
N HIS A 20 11.69 -9.73 -3.98
CA HIS A 20 12.32 -9.10 -5.17
C HIS A 20 11.71 -7.74 -5.52
N LEU A 21 10.53 -7.44 -4.99
CA LEU A 21 9.78 -6.28 -5.40
C LEU A 21 10.23 -5.05 -4.63
N GLU A 22 11.09 -4.25 -5.26
CA GLU A 22 11.75 -3.09 -4.65
C GLU A 22 10.97 -1.78 -4.82
N PHE A 23 10.07 -1.71 -5.79
CA PHE A 23 9.33 -0.50 -6.12
C PHE A 23 7.85 -0.77 -6.40
N ILE A 24 6.98 -0.03 -5.72
CA ILE A 24 5.55 0.04 -6.01
C ILE A 24 5.15 1.48 -6.22
N GLN A 25 4.40 1.71 -7.29
CA GLN A 25 3.72 2.97 -7.55
C GLN A 25 2.23 2.72 -7.79
N MET A 26 1.40 3.45 -7.07
CA MET A 26 -0.04 3.56 -7.27
C MET A 26 -0.34 5.00 -7.67
N GLN A 27 -1.06 5.18 -8.77
CA GLN A 27 -1.41 6.50 -9.27
C GLN A 27 -2.84 6.50 -9.77
N SER A 28 -3.61 7.54 -9.39
CA SER A 28 -4.99 7.74 -9.81
C SER A 28 -5.86 6.52 -9.53
N CYS A 29 -5.87 6.10 -8.26
CA CYS A 29 -6.68 4.98 -7.77
C CYS A 29 -7.88 5.49 -6.97
N PRO A 30 -9.00 5.86 -7.61
CA PRO A 30 -10.13 6.50 -6.96
C PRO A 30 -10.88 5.58 -5.98
N GLU A 31 -10.84 4.27 -6.22
CA GLU A 31 -11.51 3.25 -5.40
C GLU A 31 -10.58 2.59 -4.37
N PHE A 32 -9.34 3.07 -4.23
CA PHE A 32 -8.35 2.46 -3.36
C PHE A 32 -8.49 3.00 -1.93
N GLU A 33 -9.12 2.20 -1.07
CA GLU A 33 -9.45 2.61 0.30
C GLU A 33 -8.34 2.35 1.32
N ALA A 34 -7.61 1.24 1.16
CA ALA A 34 -6.59 0.79 2.10
C ALA A 34 -5.57 -0.11 1.42
N LEU A 35 -4.33 -0.11 1.89
CA LEU A 35 -3.37 -1.12 1.44
C LEU A 35 -3.74 -2.50 2.04
N PRO A 36 -3.62 -3.57 1.24
CA PRO A 36 -3.92 -4.92 1.69
C PRO A 36 -2.90 -5.42 2.72
N ASN A 37 -3.29 -6.41 3.53
CA ASN A 37 -2.47 -6.91 4.64
C ASN A 37 -1.17 -7.57 4.16
N TRP A 38 -1.18 -8.17 2.97
CA TRP A 38 0.01 -8.82 2.40
C TRP A 38 1.13 -7.84 2.05
N PHE A 39 0.86 -6.53 2.03
CA PHE A 39 1.89 -5.52 1.79
C PHE A 39 3.02 -5.62 2.82
N GLN A 40 2.71 -6.07 4.04
CA GLN A 40 3.71 -6.30 5.10
C GLN A 40 4.74 -7.39 4.75
N ASN A 41 4.44 -8.24 3.77
CA ASN A 41 5.32 -9.35 3.37
C ASN A 41 6.37 -8.91 2.33
N LEU A 42 6.27 -7.71 1.77
CA LEU A 42 7.20 -7.20 0.76
C LEU A 42 8.50 -6.71 1.41
N THR A 43 9.28 -7.64 1.95
CA THR A 43 10.48 -7.33 2.75
C THR A 43 11.57 -6.59 1.97
N SER A 44 11.60 -6.73 0.65
CA SER A 44 12.58 -6.07 -0.23
C SER A 44 12.10 -4.72 -0.79
N LEU A 45 10.89 -4.29 -0.44
CA LEU A 45 10.33 -3.04 -0.94
C LEU A 45 11.10 -1.84 -0.42
N GLN A 46 11.73 -1.10 -1.31
CA GLN A 46 12.53 0.08 -0.99
C GLN A 46 11.78 1.39 -1.23
N ARG A 47 10.89 1.40 -2.22
CA ARG A 47 10.23 2.62 -2.69
C ARG A 47 8.73 2.39 -2.87
N LEU A 48 7.92 3.15 -2.13
CA LEU A 48 6.46 3.16 -2.22
C LEU A 48 5.98 4.56 -2.60
N LYS A 49 5.27 4.66 -3.72
CA LYS A 49 4.62 5.89 -4.17
C LYS A 49 3.12 5.70 -4.28
N ILE A 50 2.35 6.59 -3.67
CA ILE A 50 0.89 6.63 -3.75
C ILE A 50 0.50 8.04 -4.14
N ILE A 51 -0.14 8.19 -5.29
CA ILE A 51 -0.45 9.50 -5.88
C ILE A 51 -1.91 9.49 -6.30
N ASP A 52 -2.66 10.52 -5.93
CA ASP A 52 -4.04 10.72 -6.41
C ASP A 52 -4.97 9.53 -6.06
N CYS A 53 -4.95 9.13 -4.79
CA CYS A 53 -5.84 8.10 -4.24
C CYS A 53 -6.82 8.75 -3.25
N PRO A 54 -7.94 9.34 -3.74
CA PRO A 54 -8.85 10.13 -2.91
C PRO A 54 -9.59 9.34 -1.85
N LYS A 55 -9.83 8.03 -2.03
CA LYS A 55 -10.48 7.19 -1.01
C LYS A 55 -9.52 6.54 -0.03
N LEU A 56 -8.21 6.70 -0.21
CA LEU A 56 -7.23 6.08 0.68
C LEU A 56 -7.34 6.74 2.05
N SER A 57 -7.88 6.00 3.02
CA SER A 57 -8.15 6.51 4.36
C SER A 57 -7.08 6.11 5.37
N CYS A 58 -6.42 4.96 5.14
CA CYS A 58 -5.44 4.40 6.06
C CYS A 58 -4.25 3.73 5.37
N LEU A 59 -3.10 3.79 6.04
CA LEU A 59 -1.99 2.85 5.80
C LEU A 59 -2.11 1.73 6.84
N PRO A 60 -1.99 0.45 6.47
CA PRO A 60 -1.99 -0.66 7.43
C PRO A 60 -0.74 -0.59 8.29
N ASP A 61 -0.82 -1.07 9.54
CA ASP A 61 0.32 -1.15 10.45
C ASP A 61 1.50 -1.94 9.84
N GLY A 62 1.19 -2.82 8.90
CA GLY A 62 2.16 -3.56 8.09
C GLY A 62 3.18 -2.70 7.32
N VAL A 63 2.87 -1.43 7.02
CA VAL A 63 3.84 -0.52 6.36
C VAL A 63 5.05 -0.27 7.26
N GLN A 64 4.88 -0.26 8.59
CA GLN A 64 6.02 -0.16 9.52
C GLN A 64 6.93 -1.40 9.50
N ARG A 65 6.42 -2.55 9.04
CA ARG A 65 7.17 -3.81 8.98
C ARG A 65 8.01 -3.93 7.71
N LEU A 66 7.88 -2.98 6.77
CA LEU A 66 8.69 -2.90 5.55
C LEU A 66 10.11 -2.43 5.88
N ALA A 67 10.94 -3.33 6.38
CA ALA A 67 12.28 -3.00 6.87
C ALA A 67 13.21 -2.35 5.82
N SER A 68 13.02 -2.66 4.54
CA SER A 68 13.84 -2.10 3.45
C SER A 68 13.32 -0.77 2.90
N LEU A 69 12.15 -0.30 3.36
CA LEU A 69 11.50 0.87 2.80
C LEU A 69 12.27 2.14 3.16
N SER A 70 12.90 2.75 2.16
CA SER A 70 13.70 3.97 2.30
C SER A 70 12.99 5.20 1.75
N HIS A 71 12.04 5.03 0.83
CA HIS A 71 11.31 6.14 0.23
C HIS A 71 9.81 5.87 0.22
N LEU A 72 9.07 6.66 1.01
CA LEU A 72 7.62 6.72 1.00
C LEU A 72 7.18 8.08 0.46
N LYS A 73 6.39 8.09 -0.61
CA LYS A 73 5.81 9.31 -1.18
C LYS A 73 4.31 9.16 -1.29
N ILE A 74 3.57 10.02 -0.60
CA ILE A 74 2.12 10.09 -0.68
C ILE A 74 1.73 11.50 -1.10
N GLN A 75 0.96 11.63 -2.19
CA GLN A 75 0.50 12.92 -2.72
C GLN A 75 -0.95 12.83 -3.16
N LEU A 76 -1.69 13.94 -3.06
CA LEU A 76 -3.08 14.03 -3.53
C LEU A 76 -3.99 12.92 -2.95
N CYS A 77 -3.75 12.55 -1.69
CA CYS A 77 -4.58 11.58 -0.94
C CYS A 77 -5.27 12.31 0.23
N PRO A 78 -6.30 13.13 -0.03
CA PRO A 78 -6.91 14.02 0.96
C PRO A 78 -7.55 13.30 2.15
N THR A 79 -8.00 12.06 1.98
CA THR A 79 -8.69 11.29 3.01
C THR A 79 -7.71 10.53 3.92
N LEU A 80 -6.42 10.50 3.58
CA LEU A 80 -5.44 9.74 4.33
C LEU A 80 -5.21 10.42 5.68
N SER A 81 -5.68 9.77 6.75
CA SER A 81 -5.48 10.22 8.13
C SER A 81 -4.36 9.43 8.79
N TYR A 82 -3.55 10.09 9.60
CA TYR A 82 -2.50 9.47 10.41
C TYR A 82 -3.04 8.74 11.65
N LYS A 83 -4.35 8.86 11.93
CA LYS A 83 -5.02 8.25 13.08
C LYS A 83 -5.84 7.03 12.64
N CYS A 84 -5.17 5.96 12.23
CA CYS A 84 -5.85 4.69 11.96
C CYS A 84 -6.15 3.88 13.24
N GLN A 85 -5.69 4.33 14.42
CA GLN A 85 -5.71 3.59 15.69
C GLN A 85 -6.57 4.25 16.79
N LEU A 86 -7.74 4.80 16.50
CA LEU A 86 -8.63 5.33 17.56
C LEU A 86 -10.06 4.86 17.38
N GLU A 87 -10.25 3.54 17.41
CA GLU A 87 -11.52 2.92 17.79
C GLU A 87 -11.22 1.62 18.58
N THR A 88 -10.98 1.78 19.89
CA THR A 88 -11.61 0.99 20.97
C THR A 88 -11.58 1.81 22.25
#